data_AF-A0A661E5P4-F1
#
_entry.id   AF-A0A661E5P4-F1
#
_cell.length_a   1.000
_cell.length_b   1.000
_cell.length_c   1.000
_cell.angle_alpha   90.00
_cell.angle_beta   90.00
_cell.angle_gamma   90.00
#
_symmetry.space_group_name_H-M   'P 1'
#
loop_
_entity.id
_entity.type
_entity.pdbx_description
1 polymer ?
#
loop_
_entity_poly.entity_id
_entity_poly.type
_entity_poly.pdbx_seq_one_letter_code
_entity_poly.pdbx_strand_id
1 'polypeptide(L)' 'MAKFIGCTGDLVLRDAEKITFGDGNDSNIWWDGSELRLDTTISGVDPTQDYHLTTKYYVDTEITNNVITD' A
#
# COMPACT_ATOMS: atom_id res chain seq x y z
N MET A 1 14.52 -13.00 -11.04
CA MET A 1 15.24 -11.78 -11.48
C MET A 1 14.20 -10.87 -12.08
N ALA A 2 14.08 -9.66 -11.52
CA ALA A 2 13.29 -8.58 -12.08
C ALA A 2 13.61 -8.40 -13.58
N LYS A 3 12.57 -8.33 -14.41
CA LYS A 3 12.71 -8.14 -15.85
C LYS A 3 12.14 -6.78 -16.24
N PHE A 4 12.99 -5.93 -16.81
CA PHE A 4 12.54 -4.73 -17.51
C PHE A 4 12.09 -5.14 -18.92
N ILE A 5 10.89 -4.74 -19.34
CA ILE A 5 10.32 -5.14 -20.63
C ILE A 5 9.96 -3.92 -21.49
N GLY A 6 10.34 -3.97 -22.77
CA GLY A 6 9.84 -3.07 -23.82
C GLY A 6 10.52 -1.70 -23.87
N CYS A 7 10.10 -0.90 -24.87
CA CYS A 7 10.49 0.51 -25.03
C CYS A 7 9.72 1.46 -24.09
N THR A 8 8.76 0.94 -23.32
CA THR A 8 7.97 1.66 -22.29
C THR A 8 8.57 1.62 -20.88
N GLY A 9 9.51 0.71 -20.59
CA GLY A 9 10.25 0.71 -19.32
C GLY A 9 9.57 0.02 -18.13
N ASP A 10 8.67 -0.92 -18.39
CA ASP A 10 7.90 -1.59 -17.33
C ASP A 10 8.78 -2.56 -16.52
N LEU A 11 8.58 -2.59 -15.20
CA LEU A 11 9.15 -3.57 -14.27
C LEU A 11 8.13 -4.68 -13.98
N VAL A 12 8.42 -5.91 -14.42
CA VAL A 12 7.58 -7.08 -14.16
C VAL A 12 8.31 -8.06 -13.24
N LEU A 13 7.61 -8.48 -12.19
CA LEU A 13 8.04 -9.46 -11.20
C LEU A 13 7.23 -10.74 -11.32
N ARG A 14 7.83 -11.86 -10.95
CA ARG A 14 7.09 -13.12 -10.75
C ARG A 14 6.40 -13.13 -9.38
N ASP A 15 5.51 -14.09 -9.17
CA ASP A 15 4.93 -14.36 -7.86
C ASP A 15 6.03 -14.54 -6.80
N ALA A 16 5.78 -14.00 -5.60
CA ALA A 16 6.72 -13.99 -4.48
C ALA A 16 8.04 -13.22 -4.69
N GLU A 17 8.26 -12.57 -5.84
CA GLU A 17 9.34 -11.59 -6.00
C GLU A 17 8.89 -10.22 -5.48
N LYS A 18 9.77 -9.54 -4.75
CA LYS A 18 9.49 -8.24 -4.11
C LYS A 18 10.30 -7.10 -4.72
N ILE A 19 9.70 -5.92 -4.78
CA ILE A 19 10.46 -4.66 -4.83
C ILE A 19 10.72 -4.26 -3.38
N THR A 20 11.99 -4.04 -3.05
CA THR A 20 12.44 -3.65 -1.72
C THR A 20 13.12 -2.30 -1.80
N PHE A 21 12.70 -1.38 -0.93
CA PHE A 21 13.27 -0.05 -0.75
C PHE A 21 14.02 0.04 0.57
N GLY A 22 15.08 0.84 0.58
CA GLY A 22 15.97 0.99 1.74
C GLY A 22 17.06 -0.08 1.81
N ASP A 23 17.88 -0.02 2.86
CA ASP A 23 19.03 -0.89 3.06
C ASP A 23 18.78 -2.03 4.07
N GLY A 24 17.59 -2.07 4.68
CA GLY A 24 17.18 -3.07 5.69
C GLY A 24 15.90 -3.86 5.37
N ASN A 25 15.44 -3.87 4.12
CA ASN A 25 14.06 -4.25 3.74
C ASN A 25 13.00 -3.33 4.34
N ASP A 26 13.32 -2.04 4.41
CA ASP A 26 12.52 -1.04 5.11
C ASP A 26 11.13 -0.87 4.52
N SER A 27 10.95 -1.10 3.22
CA SER A 27 9.63 -1.17 2.59
C SER A 27 9.56 -2.11 1.40
N ASN A 28 8.49 -2.91 1.31
CA ASN A 28 8.34 -3.88 0.23
C ASN A 28 6.97 -3.84 -0.44
N ILE A 29 6.96 -4.11 -1.75
CA ILE A 29 5.76 -4.28 -2.57
C ILE A 29 5.88 -5.60 -3.34
N TRP A 30 4.92 -6.51 -3.17
CA TRP A 30 4.93 -7.78 -3.90
C TRP A 30 3.57 -8.45 -3.99
N TRP A 31 3.43 -9.36 -4.95
CA TRP A 31 2.31 -10.29 -5.04
C TRP A 31 2.65 -11.58 -4.29
N ASP A 32 1.85 -11.97 -3.30
CA ASP A 32 2.11 -13.18 -2.49
C ASP A 32 1.54 -14.47 -3.08
N GLY A 33 0.91 -14.40 -4.25
CA GLY A 33 0.16 -15.49 -4.88
C GLY A 33 -1.36 -15.35 -4.73
N SER A 34 -1.84 -14.45 -3.86
CA SER A 34 -3.27 -14.23 -3.60
C SER A 34 -3.65 -12.75 -3.47
N GLU A 35 -2.77 -11.92 -2.92
CA GLU A 35 -3.00 -10.51 -2.62
C GLU A 35 -1.75 -9.68 -2.91
N LEU A 36 -1.97 -8.40 -3.22
CA LEU A 36 -0.90 -7.40 -3.24
C LEU A 36 -0.55 -7.02 -1.80
N ARG A 37 0.73 -7.17 -1.44
CA ARG A 37 1.26 -6.85 -0.12
C ARG A 37 2.05 -5.54 -0.14
N LEU A 38 1.79 -4.74 0.89
CA LEU A 38 2.53 -3.54 1.30
C LEU A 38 2.83 -3.77 2.79
N ASP A 39 4.09 -3.93 3.18
CA ASP A 39 4.45 -4.37 4.54
C ASP A 39 4.97 -3.26 5.46
N THR A 40 4.66 -2.01 5.11
CA THR A 40 5.02 -0.84 5.90
C THR A 40 3.84 0.08 6.08
N THR A 41 4.00 1.01 7.03
CA THR A 41 3.05 2.10 7.20
C THR A 41 3.03 2.95 5.93
N ILE A 42 1.91 2.92 5.22
CA ILE A 42 1.64 3.86 4.14
C ILE A 42 1.20 5.17 4.77
N SER A 43 2.04 6.21 4.69
CA SER A 43 1.67 7.55 5.12
C SER A 43 0.64 8.14 4.16
N GLY A 44 -0.59 8.33 4.64
CA GLY A 44 -1.62 9.11 3.96
C GLY A 44 -1.78 10.48 4.61
N VAL A 45 -2.07 11.50 3.80
CA VAL A 45 -2.73 12.73 4.30
C VAL A 45 -4.18 12.39 4.68
N ASP A 46 -4.86 13.28 5.39
CA ASP A 46 -6.25 13.09 5.79
C ASP A 46 -7.09 12.57 4.59
N PRO A 47 -7.76 11.41 4.73
CA PRO A 47 -8.47 10.74 3.64
C PRO A 47 -9.82 11.41 3.35
N THR A 48 -9.77 12.68 2.95
CA THR A 48 -10.92 13.49 2.55
C THR A 48 -11.29 13.33 1.08
N GLN A 49 -10.57 12.48 0.35
CA GLN A 49 -10.78 12.21 -1.09
C GLN A 49 -10.97 10.70 -1.34
N ASP A 50 -11.83 10.36 -2.31
CA ASP A 50 -12.25 8.98 -2.60
C ASP A 50 -11.13 8.04 -3.06
N TYR A 51 -10.00 8.58 -3.51
CA TYR A 51 -8.84 7.80 -3.96
C TYR A 51 -7.78 7.60 -2.87
N HIS A 52 -8.00 8.09 -1.65
CA HIS A 52 -7.09 7.85 -0.53
C HIS A 52 -7.34 6.47 0.08
N LEU A 53 -6.27 5.71 0.33
CA LEU A 53 -6.33 4.54 1.21
C LEU A 53 -6.57 5.05 2.64
N THR A 54 -7.80 4.99 3.12
CA THR A 54 -8.13 5.44 4.47
C THR A 54 -7.48 4.49 5.48
N THR A 55 -6.75 5.01 6.48
CA THR A 55 -6.29 4.13 7.57
C THR A 55 -7.49 3.71 8.41
N LYS A 56 -7.44 2.49 8.98
CA LYS A 56 -8.45 2.05 9.95
C LYS A 56 -8.59 3.05 11.12
N TYR A 57 -7.50 3.71 11.50
CA TYR A 57 -7.50 4.74 12.54
C TYR A 57 -8.37 5.96 12.19
N TYR A 58 -8.30 6.48 10.96
CA TYR A 58 -9.19 7.57 10.53
C TYR A 58 -10.65 7.12 10.52
N VAL A 59 -10.94 5.94 9.95
CA VAL A 59 -12.30 5.37 9.91
C VAL A 59 -12.87 5.22 11.32
N ASP A 60 -12.09 4.66 12.26
CA ASP A 60 -12.51 4.48 13.65
C ASP A 60 -12.75 5.85 14.34
N THR A 61 -11.94 6.86 14.03
CA THR A 61 -12.09 8.24 14.57
C THR A 61 -13.37 8.89 14.06
N GLU A 62 -13.62 8.89 12.76
CA GLU A 62 -14.82 9.48 12.15
C GLU A 62 -16.10 8.76 12.57
N ILE A 63 -16.08 7.42 12.65
CA ILE A 63 -17.22 6.64 13.15
C ILE A 63 -17.48 6.99 14.61
N THR A 64 -16.46 7.03 15.46
CA THR A 64 -16.63 7.34 16.89
C THR A 64 -17.21 8.75 17.07
N ASN A 65 -16.74 9.74 16.32
CA ASN A 65 -17.23 11.11 16.43
C ASN A 65 -18.67 11.29 15.94
N ASN A 66 -19.08 10.55 14.90
CA ASN A 66 -20.43 10.66 14.32
C ASN A 66 -21.48 9.71 14.95
N VAL A 67 -21.06 8.66 15.67
CA VAL A 67 -21.97 7.73 16.36
C VAL A 67 -22.34 8.20 17.77
N ILE A 68 -21.56 9.12 18.37
CA ILE A 68 -21.81 9.64 19.73
C ILE A 68 -22.80 10.82 19.73
N THR A 69 -23.30 11.28 18.57
CA THR A 69 -24.17 12.46 18.47
C THR A 69 -25.69 12.19 18.61
N ASP A 70 -26.09 11.09 19.27
CA ASP A 70 -27.48 10.83 19.65
C ASP A 70 -27.73 11.05 21.15
#